data_AF-A0A7V5L3Y2-F1
#
_entry.id   AF-A0A7V5L3Y2-F1
#
_cell.length_a   1.000
_cell.length_b   1.000
_cell.length_c   1.000
_cell.angle_alpha   90.00
_cell.angle_beta   90.00
_cell.angle_gamma   90.00
#
_symmetry.space_group_name_H-M   'P 1'
#
loop_
_entity.id
_entity.type
_entity.pdbx_description
1 polymer ?
#
loop_
_entity_poly.entity_id
_entity_poly.type
_entity_poly.pdbx_seq_one_letter_code
_entity_poly.pdbx_strand_id
1 'polypeptide(L)'
;KHWSHQKINTNFKGLVEGGKKEGNFFIIGDKNLTNAQELIIVEGYATGASIHKATQKTVIVAVDSGNLKPVSQAIHQKYPKTTLLIAGDDDIQQELKGKTNAGKEKAIETASLVSGHYTLPKFTQSEIKQGMTDFNDLAQLKGLKEVKRLIDGALKKAHTLEKHKQKEVMQQNQEQQKIHKREIARKNSVGISR
;
A
#
# COMPACT_ATOMS: atom_id res chain seq x y z
N LYS A 1 26.03 3.83 16.11
CA LYS A 1 25.22 4.39 15.01
C LYS A 1 23.75 4.40 15.47
N HIS A 2 23.10 5.56 15.54
CA HIS A 2 21.69 5.70 15.89
C HIS A 2 20.87 5.87 14.59
N TRP A 3 19.85 5.03 14.40
CA TRP A 3 19.20 4.82 13.10
C TRP A 3 17.88 5.60 12.98
N SER A 4 17.06 5.59 14.03
CA SER A 4 15.97 6.56 14.28
C SER A 4 15.53 6.43 15.74
N HIS A 5 15.01 7.51 16.34
CA HIS A 5 14.49 7.50 17.72
C HIS A 5 13.17 8.25 17.73
N GLN A 6 12.09 7.55 18.10
CA GLN A 6 10.77 8.15 18.29
C GLN A 6 10.55 8.38 19.78
N LYS A 7 10.29 9.62 20.17
CA LYS A 7 9.85 9.97 21.52
C LYS A 7 8.33 10.02 21.52
N ILE A 8 7.73 9.30 22.47
CA ILE A 8 6.31 9.35 22.78
C ILE A 8 6.18 9.74 24.24
N ASN A 9 5.60 10.90 24.52
CA ASN A 9 5.15 11.31 25.85
C ASN A 9 3.73 11.91 25.74
N THR A 10 3.12 12.28 26.87
CA THR A 10 1.75 12.81 26.94
C THR A 10 1.48 14.01 26.02
N ASN A 11 2.51 14.79 25.66
CA ASN A 11 2.39 16.02 24.88
C ASN A 11 3.18 15.99 23.55
N PHE A 12 3.88 14.88 23.23
CA PHE A 12 4.79 14.80 22.10
C PHE A 12 4.85 13.38 21.56
N LYS A 13 4.47 13.24 20.28
CA LYS A 13 4.77 12.06 19.48
C LYS A 13 5.56 12.54 18.26
N GLY A 14 6.86 12.32 18.27
CA GLY A 14 7.73 12.83 17.22
C GLY A 14 9.07 12.15 17.17
N LEU A 15 9.74 12.29 16.02
CA LEU A 15 11.09 11.80 15.83
C LEU A 15 12.10 12.79 16.39
N VAL A 16 13.19 12.26 16.95
CA VAL A 16 14.32 13.07 17.39
C VAL A 16 15.10 13.56 16.18
N GLU A 17 15.38 14.86 16.18
CA GLU A 17 16.15 15.56 15.16
C GLU A 17 17.56 14.94 15.00
N GLY A 18 18.00 14.69 13.77
CA GLY A 18 19.30 14.07 13.46
C GLY A 18 19.29 12.54 13.20
N GLY A 19 18.15 11.86 13.28
CA GLY A 19 18.02 10.47 12.81
C GLY A 19 17.96 10.37 11.28
N LYS A 20 18.69 9.42 10.67
CA LYS A 20 18.54 9.11 9.24
C LYS A 20 17.18 8.45 9.01
N LYS A 21 16.12 9.23 8.82
CA LYS A 21 14.75 8.71 8.71
C LYS A 21 14.46 8.08 7.34
N GLU A 22 14.96 8.71 6.28
CA GLU A 22 14.60 8.33 4.91
C GLU A 22 15.02 6.90 4.58
N GLY A 23 14.07 6.11 4.10
CA GLY A 23 14.28 4.71 3.70
C GLY A 23 14.35 3.71 4.86
N ASN A 24 14.33 4.14 6.12
CA ASN A 24 14.26 3.25 7.27
C ASN A 24 12.81 2.91 7.63
N PHE A 25 12.56 1.66 8.01
CA PHE A 25 11.23 1.17 8.36
C PHE A 25 11.31 0.10 9.45
N PHE A 26 10.18 -0.17 10.09
CA PHE A 26 10.02 -1.27 11.05
C PHE A 26 9.12 -2.35 10.46
N ILE A 27 9.43 -3.64 10.70
CA ILE A 27 8.59 -4.76 10.27
C ILE A 27 7.88 -5.34 11.50
N ILE A 28 6.56 -5.44 11.43
CA ILE A 28 5.72 -6.20 12.37
C ILE A 28 5.30 -7.50 11.67
N GLY A 29 5.57 -8.65 12.28
CA GLY A 29 5.30 -9.97 11.71
C GLY A 29 6.56 -10.65 11.17
N ASP A 30 6.45 -11.33 10.02
CA ASP A 30 7.57 -12.06 9.44
C ASP A 30 8.62 -11.10 8.85
N LYS A 31 9.89 -11.29 9.26
CA LYS A 31 11.03 -10.51 8.77
C LYS A 31 11.56 -11.03 7.43
N ASN A 32 11.25 -12.27 7.05
CA ASN A 32 11.62 -12.83 5.77
C ASN A 32 10.56 -12.52 4.72
N LEU A 33 10.79 -11.47 3.95
CA LEU A 33 9.83 -10.98 2.95
C LEU A 33 9.95 -11.69 1.58
N THR A 34 10.91 -12.61 1.40
CA THR A 34 11.27 -13.19 0.11
C THR A 34 10.09 -13.84 -0.62
N ASN A 35 9.19 -14.49 0.13
CA ASN A 35 8.02 -15.19 -0.39
C ASN A 35 6.71 -14.50 -0.01
N ALA A 36 6.75 -13.25 0.44
CA ALA A 36 5.57 -12.51 0.80
C ALA A 36 4.70 -12.28 -0.46
N GLN A 37 3.50 -12.85 -0.46
CA GLN A 37 2.51 -12.61 -1.51
C GLN A 37 1.96 -11.19 -1.45
N GLU A 38 1.86 -10.66 -0.22
CA GLU A 38 1.34 -9.33 0.05
C GLU A 38 2.06 -8.69 1.23
N LEU A 39 2.18 -7.37 1.21
CA LEU A 39 2.72 -6.57 2.30
C LEU A 39 1.84 -5.35 2.51
N ILE A 40 1.58 -5.04 3.78
CA ILE A 40 0.84 -3.84 4.16
C ILE A 40 1.85 -2.78 4.60
N ILE A 41 1.72 -1.56 4.11
CA ILE A 41 2.60 -0.45 4.48
C ILE A 41 1.75 0.63 5.15
N VAL A 42 2.20 1.12 6.31
CA VAL A 42 1.53 2.15 7.11
C VAL A 42 2.50 3.26 7.47
N GLU A 43 1.98 4.42 7.86
CA GLU A 43 2.79 5.50 8.40
C GLU A 43 3.26 5.19 9.84
N GLY A 44 2.32 4.96 10.75
CA GLY A 44 2.57 4.89 12.19
C GLY A 44 2.61 3.47 12.76
N TYR A 45 3.41 3.29 13.83
CA TYR A 45 3.52 2.00 14.53
C TYR A 45 2.20 1.52 15.12
N ALA A 46 1.41 2.40 15.77
CA ALA A 46 0.14 2.04 16.38
C ALA A 46 -0.86 1.48 15.36
N THR A 47 -1.02 2.17 14.22
CA THR A 47 -1.79 1.73 13.07
C THR A 47 -1.33 0.36 12.58
N GLY A 48 0.00 0.18 12.41
CA GLY A 48 0.57 -1.08 11.96
C GLY A 48 0.37 -2.24 12.94
N ALA A 49 0.52 -1.99 14.24
CA ALA A 49 0.33 -2.98 15.28
C ALA A 49 -1.14 -3.44 15.34
N SER A 50 -2.09 -2.50 15.23
CA SER A 50 -3.52 -2.80 15.18
C SER A 50 -3.89 -3.63 13.94
N ILE A 51 -3.34 -3.32 12.77
CA ILE A 51 -3.54 -4.11 11.56
C ILE A 51 -2.91 -5.50 11.68
N HIS A 52 -1.68 -5.60 12.19
CA HIS A 52 -1.02 -6.90 12.40
C HIS A 52 -1.82 -7.76 13.37
N LYS A 53 -2.21 -7.21 14.53
CA LYS A 53 -3.01 -7.93 15.52
C LYS A 53 -4.38 -8.37 14.98
N ALA A 54 -4.96 -7.61 14.07
CA ALA A 54 -6.23 -7.95 13.44
C ALA A 54 -6.11 -9.04 12.36
N THR A 55 -5.01 -9.06 11.61
CA THR A 55 -4.89 -9.83 10.36
C THR A 55 -3.84 -10.93 10.37
N GLN A 56 -2.91 -10.87 11.34
CA GLN A 56 -1.66 -11.62 11.42
C GLN A 56 -0.74 -11.48 10.19
N LYS A 57 -0.96 -10.47 9.34
CA LYS A 57 -0.17 -10.20 8.14
C LYS A 57 1.06 -9.36 8.46
N THR A 58 2.09 -9.48 7.62
CA THR A 58 3.30 -8.65 7.77
C THR A 58 3.00 -7.20 7.42
N VAL A 59 3.39 -6.29 8.30
CA VAL A 59 3.19 -4.84 8.16
C VAL A 59 4.54 -4.13 8.20
N ILE A 60 4.74 -3.21 7.27
CA ILE A 60 5.90 -2.33 7.19
C ILE A 60 5.47 -0.94 7.67
N VAL A 61 6.16 -0.44 8.68
CA VAL A 61 5.90 0.87 9.28
C VAL A 61 6.94 1.85 8.75
N ALA A 62 6.48 2.83 7.96
CA ALA A 62 7.32 3.88 7.38
C ALA A 62 7.71 4.97 8.38
N VAL A 63 7.24 4.90 9.63
CA VAL A 63 7.52 5.81 10.74
C VAL A 63 6.74 7.14 10.66
N ASP A 64 6.61 7.72 9.46
CA ASP A 64 5.70 8.83 9.18
C ASP A 64 5.39 8.99 7.68
N SER A 65 4.40 9.85 7.42
CA SER A 65 3.90 10.20 6.09
C SER A 65 4.95 10.62 5.07
N GLY A 66 6.02 11.33 5.47
CA GLY A 66 7.06 11.79 4.55
C GLY A 66 7.96 10.65 4.06
N ASN A 67 7.97 9.53 4.76
CA ASN A 67 8.80 8.37 4.46
C ASN A 67 8.01 7.21 3.81
N LEU A 68 6.69 7.36 3.69
CA LEU A 68 5.81 6.35 3.11
C LEU A 68 6.21 6.01 1.66
N LYS A 69 6.45 7.04 0.85
CA LYS A 69 6.88 6.93 -0.55
C LYS A 69 8.26 6.26 -0.72
N PRO A 70 9.36 6.76 -0.13
CA PRO A 70 10.68 6.15 -0.31
C PRO A 70 10.73 4.71 0.23
N VAL A 71 10.07 4.40 1.35
CA VAL A 71 9.98 3.02 1.87
C VAL A 71 9.23 2.12 0.89
N SER A 72 8.06 2.56 0.41
CA SER A 72 7.27 1.75 -0.52
C SER A 72 8.00 1.47 -1.83
N GLN A 73 8.74 2.46 -2.35
CA GLN A 73 9.59 2.29 -3.53
C GLN A 73 10.69 1.25 -3.31
N ALA A 74 11.41 1.35 -2.19
CA ALA A 74 12.48 0.41 -1.86
C ALA A 74 11.95 -1.04 -1.73
N ILE A 75 10.78 -1.20 -1.10
CA ILE A 75 10.12 -2.50 -0.98
C ILE A 75 9.66 -3.02 -2.34
N HIS A 76 9.03 -2.19 -3.16
CA HIS A 76 8.59 -2.59 -4.50
C HIS A 76 9.76 -2.99 -5.40
N GLN A 77 10.85 -2.22 -5.39
CA GLN A 77 12.05 -2.52 -6.19
C GLN A 77 12.67 -3.87 -5.77
N LYS A 78 12.69 -4.16 -4.47
CA LYS A 78 13.24 -5.42 -3.95
C LYS A 78 12.32 -6.61 -4.15
N TYR A 79 11.00 -6.40 -4.07
CA TYR A 79 9.98 -7.44 -4.17
C TYR A 79 8.90 -7.05 -5.20
N PRO A 80 9.24 -7.00 -6.50
CA PRO A 80 8.36 -6.44 -7.53
C PRO A 80 7.11 -7.29 -7.83
N LYS A 81 7.07 -8.53 -7.35
CA LYS A 81 5.94 -9.46 -7.52
C LYS A 81 4.98 -9.45 -6.33
N THR A 82 5.32 -8.75 -5.25
CA THR A 82 4.52 -8.71 -4.03
C THR A 82 3.43 -7.65 -4.15
N THR A 83 2.19 -8.01 -3.84
CA THR A 83 1.07 -7.07 -3.78
C THR A 83 1.29 -6.10 -2.62
N LEU A 84 1.40 -4.81 -2.91
CA LEU A 84 1.57 -3.78 -1.88
C LEU A 84 0.23 -3.10 -1.58
N LEU A 85 -0.15 -3.08 -0.30
CA LEU A 85 -1.32 -2.35 0.19
C LEU A 85 -0.87 -1.22 1.13
N ILE A 86 -1.09 0.02 0.71
CA ILE A 86 -0.84 1.21 1.52
C ILE A 86 -2.07 1.48 2.38
N ALA A 87 -1.97 1.23 3.68
CA ALA A 87 -3.02 1.54 4.65
C ALA A 87 -2.74 2.94 5.23
N GLY A 88 -3.44 3.93 4.69
CA GLY A 88 -3.30 5.33 5.07
C GLY A 88 -4.30 5.76 6.15
N ASP A 89 -4.02 6.90 6.76
CA ASP A 89 -4.92 7.60 7.67
C ASP A 89 -5.91 8.45 6.86
N ASP A 90 -7.12 8.65 7.40
CA ASP A 90 -8.17 9.44 6.76
C ASP A 90 -8.46 10.71 7.57
N ASP A 91 -7.77 11.79 7.23
CA ASP A 91 -7.87 13.09 7.89
C ASP A 91 -9.13 13.86 7.46
N ILE A 92 -10.29 13.19 7.41
CA ILE A 92 -11.56 13.76 6.89
C ILE A 92 -11.93 15.04 7.62
N GLN A 93 -11.64 15.16 8.92
CA GLN A 93 -11.89 16.40 9.65
C GLN A 93 -11.18 17.61 9.04
N GLN A 94 -9.98 17.42 8.50
CA GLN A 94 -9.22 18.48 7.84
C GLN A 94 -9.86 18.82 6.51
N GLU A 95 -10.30 17.81 5.75
CA GLU A 95 -11.08 17.96 4.50
C GLU A 95 -12.36 18.78 4.74
N LEU A 96 -13.11 18.49 5.80
CA LEU A 96 -14.32 19.23 6.19
C LEU A 96 -14.03 20.68 6.62
N LYS A 97 -12.81 20.99 7.03
CA LYS A 97 -12.34 22.35 7.35
C LYS A 97 -11.74 23.06 6.12
N GLY A 98 -11.85 22.48 4.92
CA GLY A 98 -11.27 23.02 3.69
C GLY A 98 -9.75 22.87 3.60
N LYS A 99 -9.14 21.96 4.37
CA LYS A 99 -7.72 21.65 4.36
C LYS A 99 -7.46 20.31 3.66
N THR A 100 -6.21 20.09 3.27
CA THR A 100 -5.76 18.84 2.66
C THR A 100 -5.91 17.63 3.60
N ASN A 101 -6.41 16.52 3.07
CA ASN A 101 -6.39 15.21 3.72
C ASN A 101 -5.08 14.50 3.39
N ALA A 102 -4.04 14.85 4.15
CA ALA A 102 -2.67 14.49 3.82
C ALA A 102 -2.42 12.97 3.87
N GLY A 103 -3.01 12.26 4.84
CA GLY A 103 -2.92 10.80 4.93
C GLY A 103 -3.49 10.10 3.69
N LYS A 104 -4.69 10.48 3.26
CA LYS A 104 -5.36 9.95 2.07
C LYS A 104 -4.58 10.25 0.79
N GLU A 105 -4.18 11.50 0.58
CA GLU A 105 -3.45 11.89 -0.64
C GLU A 105 -2.13 11.14 -0.77
N LYS A 106 -1.36 11.03 0.32
CA LYS A 106 -0.09 10.31 0.32
C LYS A 106 -0.26 8.82 0.12
N ALA A 107 -1.31 8.21 0.69
CA ALA A 107 -1.60 6.80 0.47
C ALA A 107 -1.94 6.53 -1.01
N ILE A 108 -2.74 7.40 -1.64
CA ILE A 108 -3.12 7.30 -3.06
C ILE A 108 -1.90 7.53 -3.96
N GLU A 109 -1.12 8.58 -3.71
CA GLU A 109 0.09 8.90 -4.48
C GLU A 109 1.08 7.74 -4.40
N THR A 110 1.34 7.24 -3.19
CA THR A 110 2.30 6.16 -2.95
C THR A 110 1.85 4.87 -3.63
N ALA A 111 0.57 4.49 -3.47
CA ALA A 111 0.02 3.30 -4.12
C ALA A 111 0.15 3.39 -5.64
N SER A 112 -0.20 4.54 -6.22
CA SER A 112 -0.09 4.77 -7.67
C SER A 112 1.36 4.63 -8.15
N LEU A 113 2.31 5.18 -7.39
CA LEU A 113 3.72 5.19 -7.76
C LEU A 113 4.36 3.79 -7.75
N VAL A 114 3.93 2.92 -6.84
CA VAL A 114 4.47 1.54 -6.74
C VAL A 114 3.59 0.51 -7.45
N SER A 115 2.62 0.95 -8.26
CA SER A 115 1.59 0.08 -8.85
C SER A 115 0.88 -0.81 -7.82
N GLY A 116 0.77 -0.32 -6.58
CA GLY A 116 0.10 -0.98 -5.47
C GLY A 116 -1.34 -0.53 -5.32
N HIS A 117 -1.90 -0.81 -4.15
CA HIS A 117 -3.28 -0.49 -3.78
C HIS A 117 -3.28 0.32 -2.49
N TYR A 118 -4.38 1.00 -2.19
CA TYR A 118 -4.54 1.69 -0.92
C TYR A 118 -5.85 1.32 -0.23
N THR A 119 -5.89 1.54 1.07
CA THR A 119 -7.11 1.45 1.87
C THR A 119 -7.06 2.47 3.00
N LEU A 120 -8.25 2.93 3.39
CA LEU A 120 -8.44 3.91 4.45
C LEU A 120 -9.45 3.35 5.45
N PRO A 121 -9.36 3.73 6.74
CA PRO A 121 -10.36 3.37 7.72
C PRO A 121 -11.73 3.97 7.35
N LYS A 122 -12.82 3.35 7.81
CA LYS A 122 -14.18 3.81 7.52
C LYS A 122 -14.92 4.22 8.79
N PHE A 123 -15.23 5.51 8.85
CA PHE A 123 -15.92 6.15 9.97
C PHE A 123 -17.28 6.72 9.55
N THR A 124 -18.22 6.76 10.49
CA THR A 124 -19.49 7.49 10.34
C THR A 124 -19.27 8.98 10.57
N GLN A 125 -20.22 9.82 10.17
CA GLN A 125 -20.15 11.26 10.42
C GLN A 125 -19.98 11.62 11.91
N SER A 126 -20.58 10.82 12.81
CA SER A 126 -20.43 11.02 14.26
C SER A 126 -19.00 10.73 14.73
N GLU A 127 -18.42 9.64 14.24
CA GLU A 127 -17.07 9.19 14.59
C GLU A 127 -16.00 10.14 14.01
N ILE A 128 -16.21 10.63 12.78
CA ILE A 128 -15.37 11.68 12.18
C ILE A 128 -15.40 12.92 13.05
N LYS A 129 -16.56 13.36 13.55
CA LYS A 129 -16.66 14.52 14.46
C LYS A 129 -15.94 14.32 15.79
N GLN A 130 -15.81 13.07 16.25
CA GLN A 130 -15.04 12.71 17.45
C GLN A 130 -13.53 12.67 17.20
N GLY A 131 -13.08 12.85 15.95
CA GLY A 131 -11.66 12.93 15.61
C GLY A 131 -11.03 11.59 15.28
N MET A 132 -11.82 10.57 14.95
CA MET A 132 -11.29 9.28 14.52
C MET A 132 -10.73 9.38 13.11
N THR A 133 -9.47 9.00 12.91
CA THR A 133 -8.79 9.16 11.61
C THR A 133 -8.02 7.93 11.15
N ASP A 134 -7.54 7.06 12.05
CA ASP A 134 -6.64 5.96 11.69
C ASP A 134 -7.21 4.55 11.97
N PHE A 135 -6.53 3.49 11.51
CA PHE A 135 -6.96 2.11 11.79
C PHE A 135 -6.83 1.71 13.27
N ASN A 136 -6.03 2.42 14.06
CA ASN A 136 -5.90 2.19 15.49
C ASN A 136 -7.13 2.75 16.25
N ASP A 137 -7.66 3.90 15.85
CA ASP A 137 -8.95 4.43 16.30
C ASP A 137 -10.08 3.49 15.93
N LEU A 138 -10.07 2.98 14.69
CA LEU A 138 -11.04 1.98 14.23
C LEU A 138 -10.98 0.70 15.09
N ALA A 139 -9.77 0.24 15.44
CA ALA A 139 -9.57 -0.91 16.30
C ALA A 139 -10.13 -0.69 17.71
N GLN A 140 -9.92 0.49 18.29
CA GLN A 140 -10.42 0.83 19.62
C GLN A 140 -11.94 1.00 19.62
N LEU A 141 -12.51 1.59 18.58
CA LEU A 141 -13.93 1.91 18.49
C LEU A 141 -14.79 0.72 18.07
N LYS A 142 -14.38 -0.01 17.02
CA LYS A 142 -15.18 -1.09 16.39
C LYS A 142 -14.57 -2.47 16.54
N GLY A 143 -13.38 -2.55 17.15
CA GLY A 143 -12.67 -3.81 17.38
C GLY A 143 -11.84 -4.27 16.17
N LEU A 144 -10.93 -5.21 16.45
CA LEU A 144 -10.02 -5.79 15.47
C LEU A 144 -10.72 -6.52 14.32
N LYS A 145 -11.95 -7.02 14.54
CA LYS A 145 -12.74 -7.68 13.49
C LYS A 145 -13.05 -6.73 12.33
N GLU A 146 -13.35 -5.46 12.63
CA GLU A 146 -13.67 -4.48 11.60
C GLU A 146 -12.41 -4.07 10.82
N VAL A 147 -11.29 -3.88 11.52
CA VAL A 147 -9.98 -3.67 10.89
C VAL A 147 -9.66 -4.82 9.93
N LYS A 148 -9.77 -6.07 10.40
CA LYS A 148 -9.53 -7.27 9.59
C LYS A 148 -10.42 -7.29 8.34
N ARG A 149 -11.71 -6.96 8.49
CA ARG A 149 -12.68 -6.93 7.38
C ARG A 149 -12.27 -5.95 6.28
N LEU A 150 -11.86 -4.74 6.66
CA LEU A 150 -11.44 -3.71 5.70
C LEU A 150 -10.13 -4.09 5.00
N ILE A 151 -9.13 -4.55 5.76
CA ILE A 151 -7.82 -4.93 5.21
C ILE A 151 -7.95 -6.15 4.29
N ASP A 152 -8.59 -7.23 4.74
CA ASP A 152 -8.76 -8.43 3.91
C ASP A 152 -9.62 -8.15 2.68
N GLY A 153 -10.64 -7.29 2.81
CA GLY A 153 -11.45 -6.84 1.68
C GLY A 153 -10.63 -6.06 0.64
N ALA A 154 -9.75 -5.17 1.09
CA ALA A 154 -8.85 -4.42 0.22
C ALA A 154 -7.84 -5.34 -0.48
N LEU A 155 -7.23 -6.28 0.23
CA LEU A 155 -6.31 -7.26 -0.34
C LEU A 155 -7.01 -8.18 -1.35
N LYS A 156 -8.21 -8.68 -1.04
CA LYS A 156 -8.98 -9.49 -1.98
C LYS A 156 -9.30 -8.73 -3.27
N LYS A 157 -9.66 -7.45 -3.15
CA LYS A 157 -9.87 -6.56 -4.29
C LYS A 157 -8.58 -6.37 -5.09
N ALA A 158 -7.47 -6.09 -4.42
CA ALA A 158 -6.14 -5.94 -5.01
C ALA A 158 -5.75 -7.17 -5.86
N HIS A 159 -5.81 -8.35 -5.26
CA HIS A 159 -5.53 -9.63 -5.94
C HIS A 159 -6.43 -9.87 -7.15
N THR A 160 -7.70 -9.48 -7.06
CA THR A 160 -8.65 -9.63 -8.17
C THR A 160 -8.28 -8.72 -9.34
N LEU A 161 -7.97 -7.44 -9.05
CA LEU A 161 -7.55 -6.46 -10.05
C LEU A 161 -6.24 -6.85 -10.72
N GLU A 162 -5.26 -7.31 -9.94
CA GLU A 162 -3.97 -7.76 -10.48
C GLU A 162 -4.14 -8.98 -11.38
N LYS A 163 -4.94 -9.97 -10.98
CA LYS A 163 -5.25 -11.15 -11.80
C LYS A 163 -5.94 -10.77 -13.12
N HIS A 164 -6.87 -9.81 -13.09
CA HIS A 164 -7.55 -9.34 -14.30
C HIS A 164 -6.56 -8.64 -15.24
N LYS A 165 -5.75 -7.72 -14.72
CA LYS A 165 -4.70 -7.03 -15.50
C LYS A 165 -3.70 -7.99 -16.12
N GLN A 166 -3.28 -9.02 -15.39
CA GLN A 166 -2.37 -10.05 -15.92
C GLN A 166 -3.02 -10.86 -17.06
N LYS A 167 -4.30 -11.22 -16.93
CA LYS A 167 -5.05 -11.91 -18.00
C LYS A 167 -5.19 -11.04 -19.25
N GLU A 168 -5.52 -9.77 -19.09
CA GLU A 168 -5.64 -8.81 -20.20
C GLU A 168 -4.32 -8.65 -20.96
N VAL A 169 -3.21 -8.44 -20.24
CA VAL A 169 -1.87 -8.35 -20.85
C VAL A 169 -1.51 -9.64 -21.58
N MET A 170 -1.82 -10.81 -21.00
CA MET A 170 -1.54 -12.09 -21.64
C MET A 170 -2.36 -12.29 -22.93
N GLN A 171 -3.62 -11.88 -22.95
CA GLN A 171 -4.47 -11.94 -24.14
C GLN A 171 -3.96 -11.01 -25.25
N GLN A 172 -3.60 -9.78 -24.91
CA GLN A 172 -3.04 -8.80 -25.86
C GLN A 172 -1.73 -9.32 -26.48
N ASN A 173 -0.82 -9.86 -25.67
CA ASN A 173 0.43 -10.41 -26.16
C ASN A 173 0.20 -11.60 -27.10
N GLN A 174 -0.74 -12.48 -26.79
CA GLN A 174 -1.08 -13.62 -27.67
C GLN A 174 -1.69 -13.16 -29.00
N GLU A 175 -2.54 -12.14 -28.98
CA GLU A 175 -3.12 -11.56 -30.19
C GLU A 175 -2.07 -10.90 -31.08
N GLN A 176 -1.19 -10.07 -30.50
CA GLN A 176 -0.08 -9.45 -31.22
C GLN A 176 0.85 -10.49 -31.86
N GLN A 177 1.17 -11.58 -31.13
CA GLN A 177 1.98 -12.67 -31.69
C GLN A 177 1.28 -13.39 -32.85
N LYS A 178 -0.05 -13.58 -32.79
CA LYS A 178 -0.83 -14.17 -33.90
C LYS A 178 -0.83 -13.26 -35.12
N ILE A 179 -1.01 -11.95 -34.94
CA ILE A 179 -0.97 -10.95 -36.01
C ILE A 179 0.41 -10.96 -36.67
N HIS A 180 1.48 -10.89 -35.87
CA HIS A 180 2.86 -10.89 -36.37
C HIS A 180 3.20 -12.16 -37.17
N LYS A 181 2.81 -13.35 -36.68
CA LYS A 181 3.00 -14.62 -37.41
C LYS A 181 2.26 -14.64 -38.75
N ARG A 182 1.03 -14.11 -38.80
CA ARG A 182 0.25 -14.02 -40.05
C ARG A 182 0.91 -13.07 -41.05
N GLU A 183 1.47 -11.95 -40.60
CA GLU A 183 2.20 -11.01 -41.46
C GLU A 183 3.47 -11.61 -42.05
N ILE A 184 4.26 -12.33 -41.23
CA ILE A 184 5.46 -13.04 -41.70
C ILE A 184 5.08 -14.09 -42.75
N ALA A 185 4.07 -14.91 -42.48
CA ALA A 185 3.60 -15.92 -43.42
C ALA A 185 3.17 -15.29 -44.76
N ARG A 186 2.45 -14.17 -44.72
CA ARG A 186 2.03 -13.43 -45.92
C ARG A 186 3.22 -12.88 -46.71
N LYS A 187 4.22 -12.30 -46.06
CA LYS A 187 5.44 -11.79 -46.73
C LYS A 187 6.22 -12.92 -47.42
N ASN A 188 6.37 -14.06 -46.75
CA ASN A 188 7.05 -15.23 -47.32
C ASN A 188 6.30 -15.82 -48.51
N SER A 189 4.96 -15.83 -48.51
CA SER A 189 4.17 -16.32 -49.64
C SER A 189 4.23 -15.41 -50.88
N VAL A 190 4.47 -14.11 -50.72
CA VAL A 190 4.55 -13.15 -51.84
C VAL A 190 5.97 -13.06 -52.42
N GLY A 191 7.00 -13.35 -51.63
CA GLY A 191 8.41 -13.32 -52.05
C GLY A 191 8.89 -14.50 -52.91
N ILE A 192 8.07 -15.55 -53.07
CA ILE A 192 8.43 -16.76 -53.84
C ILE A 192 8.06 -16.63 -55.34
N SER A 193 7.44 -15.53 -55.77
CA SER A 193 6.98 -15.31 -57.15
C SER A 193 7.93 -14.50 -58.06
N ARG A 194 9.26 -14.66 -57.95
CA ARG A 194 10.22 -14.07 -58.91
C ARG A 194 11.20 -15.10 -59.45
#